data_AF-A0AA43ITN4-F1
#
_entry.id   AF-A0AA43ITN4-F1
#
_cell.length_a   1.000
_cell.length_b   1.000
_cell.length_c   1.000
_cell.angle_alpha   90.00
_cell.angle_beta   90.00
_cell.angle_gamma   90.00
#
_symmetry.space_group_name_H-M   'P 1'
#
loop_
_entity.id
_entity.type
_entity.pdbx_description
1 polymer ?
#
loop_
_entity_poly.entity_id
_entity_poly.type
_entity_poly.pdbx_seq_one_letter_code
_entity_poly.pdbx_strand_id
1 'polypeptide(L)'
;MNLFPKLTSADTINQAFFERFTDAALLLKCFQSVQDAVEFLNDGGKIEERDDSYIDLIGAYWALKVLFERRTGGDAKKVSDDHREVESRCLLAGEQPPDMHIPVARSLVAPTPPEEFNEQGDLALACMAFNSAEQIRLGTNATLSANNAQIAATLAVEAINVTTAMRQLVLRLSGGTLTDMAVIVGRMRGTGSETLQ
;
A
#
# COMPACT_ATOMS: atom_id res chain seq x y z
N MET A 1 25.37 -13.18 5.81
CA MET A 1 25.63 -12.22 4.71
C MET A 1 25.09 -10.88 5.18
N ASN A 2 25.94 -9.92 5.57
CA ASN A 2 25.49 -8.61 6.02
C ASN A 2 25.05 -7.79 4.80
N LEU A 3 23.74 -7.54 4.70
CA LEU A 3 23.13 -6.75 3.63
C LEU A 3 23.36 -5.24 3.79
N PHE A 4 23.84 -4.81 4.97
CA PHE A 4 24.12 -3.42 5.29
C PHE A 4 25.59 -3.23 5.70
N PRO A 5 26.22 -2.10 5.31
CA PRO A 5 27.47 -1.70 5.91
C PRO A 5 27.26 -1.48 7.42
N LYS A 6 28.25 -1.85 8.24
CA LYS A 6 28.22 -1.55 9.67
C LYS A 6 28.22 -0.02 9.80
N LEU A 7 27.15 0.55 10.34
CA LEU A 7 27.03 1.98 10.53
C LEU A 7 28.03 2.40 11.61
N THR A 8 28.80 3.44 11.32
CA THR A 8 29.76 4.02 12.26
C THR A 8 29.30 5.42 12.67
N SER A 9 29.84 5.93 13.77
CA SER A 9 29.56 7.29 14.26
C SER A 9 29.97 8.40 13.28
N ALA A 10 30.75 8.08 12.24
CA ALA A 10 31.16 9.00 11.18
C ALA A 10 30.17 9.06 10.00
N ASP A 11 29.25 8.10 9.89
CA ASP A 11 28.29 8.07 8.79
C ASP A 11 27.16 9.08 9.03
N THR A 12 26.79 9.84 8.00
CA THR A 12 25.58 10.68 8.05
C THR A 12 24.35 9.77 7.94
N ILE A 13 23.88 9.28 9.08
CA ILE A 13 22.69 8.42 9.18
C ILE A 13 21.45 9.31 9.10
N ASN A 14 20.87 9.40 7.90
CA ASN A 14 19.67 10.17 7.63
C ASN A 14 18.73 9.43 6.67
N GLN A 15 17.56 10.00 6.43
CA GLN A 15 16.55 9.41 5.54
C GLN A 15 17.07 9.11 4.12
N ALA A 16 17.76 10.05 3.49
CA ALA A 16 18.29 9.90 2.12
C ALA A 16 19.31 8.76 1.98
N PHE A 17 20.01 8.42 3.06
CA PHE A 17 20.84 7.21 3.08
C PHE A 17 19.98 5.95 2.90
N PHE A 18 18.87 5.84 3.62
CA PHE A 18 18.02 4.64 3.62
C PHE A 18 17.10 4.52 2.39
N GLU A 19 16.76 5.62 1.73
CA GLU A 19 15.91 5.65 0.52
C GLU A 19 16.45 4.83 -0.65
N ARG A 20 17.74 4.48 -0.67
CA ARG A 20 18.35 3.66 -1.73
C ARG A 20 18.12 2.16 -1.57
N PHE A 21 17.67 1.69 -0.40
CA PHE A 21 17.50 0.26 -0.11
C PHE A 21 16.06 -0.18 -0.35
N THR A 22 15.88 -1.47 -0.63
CA THR A 22 14.56 -2.10 -0.82
C THR A 22 13.84 -2.29 0.52
N ASP A 23 12.50 -2.36 0.50
CA ASP A 23 11.70 -2.51 1.73
C ASP A 23 12.09 -3.76 2.52
N ALA A 24 12.35 -4.89 1.85
CA ALA A 24 12.76 -6.13 2.50
C ALA A 24 14.10 -5.98 3.23
N ALA A 25 15.06 -5.24 2.64
CA ALA A 25 16.33 -4.95 3.29
C ALA A 25 16.10 -4.03 4.50
N LEU A 26 15.33 -2.95 4.36
CA LEU A 26 15.03 -2.03 5.45
C LEU A 26 14.34 -2.74 6.63
N LEU A 27 13.35 -3.60 6.36
CA LEU A 27 12.69 -4.41 7.37
C LEU A 27 13.66 -5.35 8.10
N LEU A 28 14.56 -6.01 7.36
CA LEU A 28 15.57 -6.86 7.96
C LEU A 28 16.52 -6.07 8.85
N LYS A 29 16.94 -4.87 8.43
CA LYS A 29 17.76 -3.98 9.28
C LYS A 29 17.03 -3.60 10.56
N CYS A 30 15.76 -3.22 10.48
CA CYS A 30 14.96 -2.90 11.67
C CYS A 30 14.87 -4.08 12.62
N PHE A 31 14.59 -5.28 12.09
CA PHE A 31 14.50 -6.49 12.91
C PHE A 31 15.82 -6.80 13.61
N GLN A 32 16.94 -6.78 12.87
CA GLN A 32 18.27 -7.03 13.41
C GLN A 32 18.65 -6.00 14.48
N SER A 33 18.51 -4.71 14.21
CA SER A 33 18.83 -3.66 15.18
C SER A 33 18.02 -3.80 16.49
N VAL A 34 16.74 -4.14 16.40
CA VAL A 34 15.90 -4.35 17.59
C VAL A 34 16.28 -5.63 18.32
N GLN A 35 16.52 -6.73 17.60
CA GLN A 35 16.97 -7.99 18.19
C GLN A 35 18.28 -7.81 18.94
N ASP A 36 19.30 -7.23 18.29
CA ASP A 36 20.62 -7.01 18.87
C ASP A 36 20.54 -6.13 20.12
N ALA A 37 19.72 -5.07 20.09
CA ALA A 37 19.50 -4.19 21.25
C ALA A 37 18.81 -4.93 22.41
N VAL A 38 17.83 -5.78 22.14
CA VAL A 38 17.14 -6.58 23.16
C VAL A 38 18.09 -7.62 23.76
N GLU A 39 18.88 -8.31 22.95
CA GLU A 39 19.89 -9.27 23.40
C GLU A 39 20.95 -8.58 24.29
N PHE A 40 21.47 -7.43 23.85
CA PHE A 40 22.44 -6.65 24.62
C PHE A 40 21.89 -6.22 25.99
N LEU A 41 20.64 -5.78 26.06
CA LEU A 41 19.99 -5.40 27.33
C LEU A 41 19.77 -6.62 28.24
N ASN A 42 19.38 -7.77 27.68
CA ASN A 42 19.17 -9.00 28.44
C ASN A 42 20.48 -9.51 29.07
N ASP A 43 21.61 -9.28 28.40
CA ASP A 43 22.95 -9.62 28.92
C ASP A 43 23.47 -8.61 29.96
N GLY A 44 22.63 -7.65 30.39
CA GLY A 44 22.97 -6.63 31.37
C GLY A 44 23.69 -5.42 30.78
N GLY A 45 23.75 -5.32 29.45
CA GLY A 45 24.21 -4.14 28.73
C GLY A 45 23.34 -2.92 29.01
N LYS A 46 23.89 -1.74 28.74
CA LYS A 46 23.20 -0.46 28.82
C LYS A 46 23.45 0.30 27.54
N ILE A 47 22.38 0.76 26.91
CA ILE A 47 22.48 1.57 25.70
C ILE A 47 22.88 2.98 26.11
N GLU A 48 24.08 3.39 25.74
CA GLU A 48 24.64 4.72 25.97
C GLU A 48 24.62 5.55 24.68
N GLU A 49 24.62 6.87 24.82
CA GLU A 49 24.60 7.74 23.65
C GLU A 49 25.84 7.48 22.79
N ARG A 50 25.61 7.23 21.48
CA ARG A 50 26.65 6.95 20.47
C ARG A 50 27.37 5.61 20.60
N ASP A 51 26.90 4.69 21.44
CA ASP A 51 27.36 3.29 21.36
C ASP A 51 26.81 2.59 20.10
N ASP A 52 27.34 1.40 19.79
CA ASP A 52 26.95 0.63 18.60
C ASP A 52 25.43 0.37 18.57
N SER A 53 24.83 0.04 19.73
CA SER A 53 23.39 -0.24 19.84
C SER A 53 22.53 1.00 19.59
N TYR A 54 22.94 2.16 20.09
CA TYR A 54 22.32 3.45 19.87
C TYR A 54 22.36 3.81 18.39
N ILE A 55 23.53 3.69 17.75
CA ILE A 55 23.70 3.98 16.32
C ILE A 55 22.80 3.07 15.48
N ASP A 56 22.73 1.78 15.82
CA ASP A 56 21.91 0.81 15.10
C ASP A 56 20.40 1.04 15.28
N LEU A 57 19.97 1.49 16.45
CA LEU A 57 18.58 1.91 16.69
C LEU A 57 18.23 3.21 15.95
N ILE A 58 19.15 4.17 15.86
CA ILE A 58 18.97 5.37 15.02
C ILE A 58 18.84 4.95 13.55
N GLY A 59 19.66 4.01 13.08
CA GLY A 59 19.53 3.44 11.75
C GLY A 59 18.16 2.79 11.51
N ALA A 60 17.68 1.99 12.47
CA ALA A 60 16.35 1.38 12.41
C ALA A 60 15.22 2.41 12.39
N TYR A 61 15.34 3.49 13.17
CA TYR A 61 14.38 4.61 13.16
C TYR A 61 14.25 5.22 11.76
N TRP A 62 15.37 5.53 11.10
CA TRP A 62 15.33 6.10 9.75
C TRP A 62 14.81 5.10 8.71
N ALA A 63 15.18 3.82 8.82
CA ALA A 63 14.64 2.77 7.97
C ALA A 63 13.11 2.63 8.12
N LEU A 64 12.59 2.66 9.36
CA LEU A 64 11.15 2.68 9.63
C LEU A 64 10.46 3.92 9.06
N LYS A 65 11.10 5.09 9.14
CA LYS A 65 10.55 6.32 8.56
C LYS A 65 10.39 6.19 7.04
N VAL A 66 11.40 5.68 6.34
CA VAL A 66 11.33 5.42 4.89
C VAL A 66 10.24 4.42 4.55
N LEU A 67 10.15 3.30 5.28
CA LEU A 67 9.10 2.28 5.08
C LEU A 67 7.70 2.86 5.26
N PHE A 68 7.50 3.65 6.31
CA PHE A 68 6.23 4.31 6.59
C PHE A 68 5.86 5.28 5.47
N GLU A 69 6.77 6.15 5.06
CA GLU A 69 6.53 7.11 3.97
C GLU A 69 6.23 6.41 2.65
N ARG A 70 6.97 5.35 2.29
CA ARG A 70 6.67 4.55 1.09
C ARG A 70 5.28 3.93 1.12
N ARG A 71 4.85 3.45 2.30
CA ARG A 71 3.58 2.73 2.47
C ARG A 71 2.37 3.66 2.57
N THR A 72 2.55 4.83 3.19
CA THR A 72 1.44 5.72 3.57
C THR A 72 1.50 7.05 2.84
N GLY A 73 2.67 7.46 2.33
CA GLY A 73 2.93 8.81 1.81
C GLY A 73 3.04 9.89 2.89
N GLY A 74 3.01 9.53 4.17
CA GLY A 74 3.09 10.47 5.29
C GLY A 74 4.45 10.47 5.99
N ASP A 75 4.76 11.55 6.71
CA ASP A 75 5.93 11.60 7.61
C ASP A 75 5.61 10.90 8.94
N ALA A 76 6.29 9.79 9.21
CA ALA A 76 6.12 8.98 10.41
C ALA A 76 6.30 9.79 11.71
N LYS A 77 7.27 10.72 11.75
CA LYS A 77 7.53 11.54 12.94
C LYS A 77 6.35 12.46 13.21
N LYS A 78 5.86 13.14 12.18
CA LYS A 78 4.71 14.04 12.31
C LYS A 78 3.48 13.29 12.80
N VAL A 79 3.16 12.15 12.18
CA VAL A 79 2.02 11.32 12.58
C VAL A 79 2.17 10.85 14.03
N SER A 80 3.35 10.40 14.42
CA SER A 80 3.61 9.98 15.80
C SER A 80 3.49 11.13 16.81
N ASP A 81 3.98 12.33 16.47
CA ASP A 81 3.88 13.50 17.35
C ASP A 81 2.42 13.93 17.52
N ASP A 82 1.67 14.00 16.43
CA ASP A 82 0.23 14.33 16.42
C ASP A 82 -0.56 13.33 17.28
N HIS A 83 -0.28 12.02 17.14
CA HIS A 83 -0.91 10.98 17.96
C HIS A 83 -0.58 11.16 19.45
N ARG A 84 0.69 11.40 19.78
CA ARG A 84 1.13 11.60 21.18
C ARG A 84 0.48 12.84 21.81
N GLU A 85 0.29 13.91 21.05
CA GLU A 85 -0.39 15.11 21.53
C GLU A 85 -1.86 14.82 21.88
N VAL A 86 -2.56 14.10 20.99
CA VAL A 86 -3.94 13.68 21.23
C VAL A 86 -4.05 12.76 22.44
N GLU A 87 -3.19 11.73 22.53
CA GLU A 87 -3.14 10.81 23.67
C GLU A 87 -2.88 11.56 24.98
N SER A 88 -1.91 12.47 24.99
CA SER A 88 -1.57 13.27 26.18
C SER A 88 -2.74 14.13 26.62
N ARG A 89 -3.44 14.78 25.68
CA ARG A 89 -4.61 15.62 25.98
C ARG A 89 -5.77 14.78 26.55
N CYS A 90 -6.08 13.65 25.92
CA CYS A 90 -7.16 12.77 26.37
C CYS A 90 -6.85 12.17 27.75
N LEU A 91 -5.60 11.77 27.99
CA LEU A 91 -5.15 11.29 29.30
C LEU A 91 -5.36 12.32 30.41
N LEU A 92 -5.02 13.59 30.16
CA LEU A 92 -5.20 14.68 31.13
C LEU A 92 -6.68 15.04 31.35
N ALA A 93 -7.53 14.85 30.34
CA ALA A 93 -8.98 15.07 30.43
C ALA A 93 -9.74 13.88 31.05
N GLY A 94 -9.10 12.72 31.23
CA GLY A 94 -9.76 11.48 31.63
C GLY A 94 -10.65 10.88 30.53
N GLU A 95 -10.38 11.23 29.27
CA GLU A 95 -11.11 10.79 28.09
C GLU A 95 -10.36 9.66 27.37
N GLN A 96 -11.08 8.86 26.59
CA GLN A 96 -10.45 7.92 25.67
C GLN A 96 -9.99 8.64 24.39
N PRO A 97 -8.78 8.36 23.88
CA PRO A 97 -8.38 8.85 22.57
C PRO A 97 -9.36 8.41 21.49
N PRO A 98 -9.70 9.28 20.52
CA PRO A 98 -10.48 8.87 19.36
C PRO A 98 -9.68 7.88 18.50
N ASP A 99 -10.35 7.24 17.53
CA ASP A 99 -9.67 6.44 16.53
C ASP A 99 -8.69 7.31 15.70
N MET A 100 -7.40 7.12 15.94
CA MET A 100 -6.33 7.86 15.25
C MET A 100 -5.89 7.09 14.01
N HIS A 101 -6.35 7.55 12.84
CA HIS A 101 -6.03 6.90 11.57
C HIS A 101 -4.68 7.36 11.02
N ILE A 102 -3.93 6.40 10.46
CA ILE A 102 -2.73 6.70 9.68
C ILE A 102 -3.17 7.32 8.34
N PRO A 103 -2.69 8.53 7.97
CA PRO A 103 -3.03 9.15 6.70
C PRO A 103 -2.44 8.32 5.55
N VAL A 104 -3.28 7.95 4.58
CA VAL A 104 -2.86 7.22 3.38
C VAL A 104 -2.86 8.17 2.19
N ALA A 105 -1.82 8.07 1.36
CA ALA A 105 -1.66 8.84 0.14
C ALA A 105 -2.92 8.73 -0.72
N ARG A 106 -3.41 9.88 -1.17
CA ARG A 106 -4.56 9.94 -2.08
C ARG A 106 -4.12 9.64 -3.50
N SER A 107 -5.02 9.04 -4.26
CA SER A 107 -4.83 8.90 -5.71
C SER A 107 -4.65 10.27 -6.38
N LEU A 108 -3.91 10.30 -7.48
CA LEU A 108 -3.80 11.46 -8.37
C LEU A 108 -5.07 11.70 -9.20
N VAL A 109 -5.94 10.69 -9.29
CA VAL A 109 -7.16 10.72 -10.09
C VAL A 109 -8.35 10.29 -9.25
N ALA A 110 -9.53 10.77 -9.59
CA ALA A 110 -10.78 10.28 -9.01
C ALA A 110 -11.32 9.14 -9.86
N PRO A 111 -12.04 8.16 -9.27
CA PRO A 111 -12.81 7.19 -10.05
C PRO A 111 -13.78 7.92 -10.96
N THR A 112 -13.92 7.42 -12.19
CA THR A 112 -14.96 7.90 -13.09
C THR A 112 -16.32 7.55 -12.49
N PRO A 113 -17.28 8.49 -12.44
CA PRO A 113 -18.63 8.21 -11.94
C PRO A 113 -19.30 7.06 -12.71
N PRO A 114 -20.00 6.12 -12.04
CA PRO A 114 -20.70 5.01 -12.69
C PRO A 114 -21.68 5.44 -13.79
N GLU A 115 -22.27 6.62 -13.67
CA GLU A 115 -23.22 7.21 -14.61
C GLU A 115 -22.58 7.45 -15.98
N GLU A 116 -21.32 7.90 -16.02
CA GLU A 116 -20.61 8.18 -17.27
C GLU A 116 -20.41 6.92 -18.11
N PHE A 117 -20.26 5.75 -17.47
CA PHE A 117 -20.18 4.46 -18.16
C PHE A 117 -21.54 4.03 -18.73
N ASN A 118 -22.65 4.41 -18.10
CA ASN A 118 -23.99 4.07 -18.59
C ASN A 118 -24.31 4.77 -19.91
N GLU A 119 -23.65 5.88 -20.21
CA GLU A 119 -23.86 6.66 -21.43
C GLU A 119 -23.00 6.19 -22.62
N GLN A 120 -21.96 5.38 -22.35
CA GLN A 120 -21.04 4.92 -23.39
C GLN A 120 -21.62 3.81 -24.25
N GLY A 121 -21.17 3.68 -25.50
CA GLY A 121 -21.41 2.50 -26.34
C GLY A 121 -20.47 1.33 -25.99
N ASP A 122 -20.77 0.13 -26.48
CA ASP A 122 -20.05 -1.10 -26.10
C ASP A 122 -18.56 -1.06 -26.45
N LEU A 123 -18.20 -0.55 -27.63
CA LEU A 123 -16.80 -0.36 -28.02
C LEU A 123 -16.08 0.64 -27.12
N ALA A 124 -16.76 1.72 -26.73
CA ALA A 124 -16.19 2.72 -25.82
C ALA A 124 -15.95 2.12 -24.43
N LEU A 125 -16.89 1.33 -23.90
CA LEU A 125 -16.71 0.60 -22.65
C LEU A 125 -15.52 -0.38 -22.70
N ALA A 126 -15.39 -1.13 -23.80
CA ALA A 126 -14.26 -2.02 -23.99
C ALA A 126 -12.91 -1.26 -24.03
N CYS A 127 -12.85 -0.13 -24.76
CA CYS A 127 -11.67 0.72 -24.82
C CYS A 127 -11.32 1.34 -23.46
N MET A 128 -12.31 1.81 -22.69
CA MET A 128 -12.10 2.34 -21.34
C MET A 128 -11.54 1.27 -20.41
N ALA A 129 -12.14 0.08 -20.39
CA ALA A 129 -11.63 -1.05 -19.62
C ALA A 129 -10.20 -1.42 -20.02
N PHE A 130 -9.92 -1.48 -21.32
CA PHE A 130 -8.59 -1.81 -21.83
C PHE A 130 -7.55 -0.75 -21.41
N ASN A 131 -7.87 0.54 -21.56
CA ASN A 131 -6.96 1.63 -21.21
C ASN A 131 -6.63 1.63 -19.71
N SER A 132 -7.63 1.51 -18.83
CA SER A 132 -7.40 1.42 -17.39
C SER A 132 -6.62 0.16 -17.02
N ALA A 133 -6.87 -0.98 -17.68
CA ALA A 133 -6.11 -2.21 -17.45
C ALA A 133 -4.64 -2.06 -17.87
N GLU A 134 -4.38 -1.34 -18.96
CA GLU A 134 -3.03 -1.04 -19.42
C GLU A 134 -2.29 -0.10 -18.47
N GLN A 135 -2.98 0.90 -17.91
CA GLN A 135 -2.42 1.74 -16.84
C GLN A 135 -2.05 0.92 -15.60
N ILE A 136 -2.89 -0.04 -15.20
CA ILE A 136 -2.55 -0.98 -14.10
C ILE A 136 -1.32 -1.80 -14.45
N ARG A 137 -1.26 -2.35 -15.66
CA ARG A 137 -0.12 -3.20 -16.10
C ARG A 137 1.20 -2.41 -16.07
N LEU A 138 1.20 -1.20 -16.61
CA LEU A 138 2.37 -0.32 -16.63
C LEU A 138 2.73 0.18 -15.24
N GLY A 139 1.73 0.64 -14.47
CA GLY A 139 1.95 1.19 -13.15
C GLY A 139 2.34 0.14 -12.12
N THR A 140 1.90 -1.12 -12.24
CA THR A 140 2.32 -2.21 -11.33
C THR A 140 3.84 -2.43 -11.38
N ASN A 141 4.43 -2.39 -12.59
CA ASN A 141 5.89 -2.45 -12.73
C ASN A 141 6.59 -1.26 -12.07
N ALA A 142 5.99 -0.06 -12.17
CA ALA A 142 6.50 1.14 -11.51
C ALA A 142 6.35 1.06 -9.98
N THR A 143 5.23 0.53 -9.45
CA THR A 143 5.02 0.33 -8.01
C THR A 143 6.01 -0.67 -7.43
N LEU A 144 6.27 -1.78 -8.12
CA LEU A 144 7.28 -2.77 -7.71
C LEU A 144 8.70 -2.19 -7.68
N SER A 145 8.97 -1.19 -8.52
CA SER A 145 10.29 -0.56 -8.62
C SER A 145 10.47 0.64 -7.66
N ALA A 146 9.40 1.39 -7.39
CA ALA A 146 9.45 2.66 -6.66
C ALA A 146 8.77 2.66 -5.28
N ASN A 147 8.00 1.60 -4.93
CA ASN A 147 7.25 1.47 -3.66
C ASN A 147 6.55 2.77 -3.24
N ASN A 148 5.72 3.32 -4.15
CA ASN A 148 5.09 4.62 -3.96
C ASN A 148 3.58 4.47 -3.65
N ALA A 149 3.17 4.87 -2.45
CA ALA A 149 1.77 4.80 -1.98
C ALA A 149 0.78 5.55 -2.89
N GLN A 150 1.17 6.69 -3.44
CA GLN A 150 0.30 7.49 -4.31
C GLN A 150 0.08 6.83 -5.67
N ILE A 151 1.10 6.15 -6.21
CA ILE A 151 0.95 5.31 -7.41
C ILE A 151 0.00 4.14 -7.09
N ALA A 152 0.20 3.45 -5.96
CA ALA A 152 -0.67 2.35 -5.56
C ALA A 152 -2.14 2.78 -5.39
N ALA A 153 -2.40 3.95 -4.79
CA ALA A 153 -3.74 4.52 -4.68
C ALA A 153 -4.35 4.83 -6.06
N THR A 154 -3.54 5.33 -7.00
CA THR A 154 -3.96 5.57 -8.39
C THR A 154 -4.29 4.28 -9.13
N LEU A 155 -3.51 3.22 -8.95
CA LEU A 155 -3.82 1.92 -9.55
C LEU A 155 -5.11 1.31 -9.00
N ALA A 156 -5.43 1.54 -7.72
CA ALA A 156 -6.71 1.12 -7.15
C ALA A 156 -7.91 1.82 -7.83
N VAL A 157 -7.77 3.11 -8.17
CA VAL A 157 -8.79 3.83 -8.94
C VAL A 157 -8.94 3.25 -10.35
N GLU A 158 -7.84 2.98 -11.04
CA GLU A 158 -7.92 2.36 -12.37
C GLU A 158 -8.55 0.96 -12.31
N ALA A 159 -8.29 0.18 -11.25
CA ALA A 159 -8.95 -1.12 -11.06
C ALA A 159 -10.47 -0.98 -10.88
N ILE A 160 -10.93 0.07 -10.18
CA ILE A 160 -12.36 0.40 -10.07
C ILE A 160 -12.91 0.76 -11.45
N ASN A 161 -12.20 1.57 -12.24
CA ASN A 161 -12.63 1.96 -13.58
C ASN A 161 -12.73 0.74 -14.54
N VAL A 162 -11.72 -0.14 -14.55
CA VAL A 162 -11.76 -1.39 -15.33
C VAL A 162 -12.98 -2.23 -14.97
N THR A 163 -13.17 -2.50 -13.68
CA THR A 163 -14.24 -3.38 -13.21
C THR A 163 -15.62 -2.76 -13.45
N THR A 164 -15.75 -1.45 -13.33
CA THR A 164 -17.00 -0.72 -13.61
C THR A 164 -17.35 -0.78 -15.09
N ALA A 165 -16.40 -0.45 -15.98
CA ALA A 165 -16.59 -0.51 -17.43
C ALA A 165 -16.92 -1.94 -17.89
N MET A 166 -16.16 -2.93 -17.44
CA MET A 166 -16.38 -4.34 -17.77
C MET A 166 -17.72 -4.84 -17.26
N ARG A 167 -18.12 -4.47 -16.04
CA ARG A 167 -19.43 -4.85 -15.49
C ARG A 167 -20.56 -4.32 -16.36
N GLN A 168 -20.49 -3.06 -16.78
CA GLN A 168 -21.52 -2.49 -17.66
C GLN A 168 -21.57 -3.18 -19.01
N LEU A 169 -20.41 -3.39 -19.64
CA LEU A 169 -20.32 -4.10 -20.92
C LEU A 169 -20.88 -5.53 -20.81
N VAL A 170 -20.44 -6.29 -19.81
CA VAL A 170 -20.89 -7.68 -19.59
C VAL A 170 -22.39 -7.74 -19.35
N LEU A 171 -22.95 -6.85 -18.52
CA LEU A 171 -24.40 -6.80 -18.29
C LEU A 171 -25.15 -6.59 -19.60
N ARG A 172 -24.74 -5.62 -20.42
CA ARG A 172 -25.40 -5.33 -21.70
C ARG A 172 -25.30 -6.48 -22.69
N LEU A 173 -24.09 -7.01 -22.89
CA LEU A 173 -23.87 -8.16 -23.77
C LEU A 173 -24.60 -9.41 -23.29
N SER A 174 -24.90 -9.50 -21.99
CA SER A 174 -25.61 -10.63 -21.41
C SER A 174 -27.12 -10.53 -21.48
N GLY A 175 -27.72 -9.37 -21.80
CA GLY A 175 -29.19 -9.19 -21.81
C GLY A 175 -29.71 -8.15 -20.79
N GLY A 176 -28.81 -7.53 -20.03
CA GLY A 176 -29.10 -6.40 -19.13
C GLY A 176 -29.26 -6.78 -17.66
N THR A 177 -29.39 -8.07 -17.33
CA THR A 177 -29.56 -8.54 -15.96
C THR A 177 -28.50 -9.56 -15.53
N LEU A 178 -28.32 -9.69 -14.21
CA LEU A 178 -27.45 -10.74 -13.64
C LEU A 178 -27.99 -12.15 -13.92
N THR A 179 -29.32 -12.30 -14.06
CA THR A 179 -29.96 -13.58 -14.39
C THR A 179 -29.57 -14.02 -15.80
N ASP A 180 -29.60 -13.12 -16.77
CA ASP A 180 -29.23 -13.45 -18.16
C ASP A 180 -27.75 -13.81 -18.28
N MET A 181 -26.89 -13.10 -17.52
CA MET A 181 -25.47 -13.43 -17.39
C MET A 181 -25.27 -14.84 -16.82
N ALA A 182 -26.03 -15.23 -15.79
CA ALA A 182 -25.95 -16.56 -15.21
C ALA A 182 -26.36 -17.66 -16.21
N VAL A 183 -27.35 -17.39 -17.07
CA VAL A 183 -27.77 -18.32 -18.15
C VAL A 183 -26.63 -18.52 -19.16
N ILE A 184 -25.95 -17.46 -19.57
CA ILE A 184 -24.81 -17.52 -20.51
C ILE A 184 -23.64 -18.30 -19.89
N VAL A 185 -23.30 -18.04 -18.63
CA VAL A 185 -22.25 -18.78 -17.91
C VAL A 185 -22.61 -20.26 -17.76
N GLY A 186 -23.87 -20.59 -17.48
CA GLY A 186 -24.36 -21.99 -17.43
C GLY A 186 -24.20 -22.72 -18.76
N ARG A 187 -24.49 -22.04 -19.88
CA ARG A 187 -24.27 -22.60 -21.24
C ARG A 187 -22.79 -22.86 -21.52
N MET A 188 -21.90 -21.94 -21.14
CA MET A 188 -20.45 -22.09 -21.33
C MET A 188 -19.83 -23.20 -20.47
N ARG A 189 -20.39 -23.47 -19.28
CA ARG A 189 -19.93 -24.54 -18.39
C ARG A 189 -20.50 -25.93 -18.73
N GLY A 190 -21.25 -26.06 -19.82
CA GLY A 190 -21.79 -27.35 -20.23
C GLY A 190 -22.92 -27.88 -19.34
N THR A 191 -23.57 -27.05 -18.52
CA THR A 191 -24.84 -27.43 -17.87
C THR A 191 -26.03 -27.31 -18.82
N GLY A 192 -25.78 -27.19 -20.12
CA GLY A 192 -26.78 -27.47 -21.14
C GLY A 192 -27.04 -28.97 -21.14
N SER A 193 -28.15 -29.37 -20.53
CA SER A 193 -28.73 -30.69 -20.70
C SER A 193 -28.96 -30.93 -22.20
N GLU A 194 -27.96 -31.49 -22.87
CA GLU A 194 -28.15 -32.27 -24.08
C GLU A 194 -28.91 -33.54 -23.66
N THR A 195 -30.22 -33.45 -23.61
CA THR A 195 -31.07 -34.60 -23.88
C THR A 195 -31.70 -34.38 -25.24
N LEU A 196 -30.97 -34.82 -26.25
CA LEU A 196 -31.55 -35.35 -27.47
C LEU A 196 -32.52 -36.48 -27.08
N GLN A 197 -33.83 -36.22 -27.20
CA GLN A 197 -34.86 -37.19 -27.57
C GLN A 197 -36.17 -36.48 -27.89
#